data_AF-A0A1I4P459-F1
#
_entry.id   AF-A0A1I4P459-F1
#
_cell.length_a   1.000
_cell.length_b   1.000
_cell.length_c   1.000
_cell.angle_alpha   90.00
_cell.angle_beta   90.00
_cell.angle_gamma   90.00
#
_symmetry.space_group_name_H-M   'P 1'
#
loop_
_entity.id
_entity.type
_entity.pdbx_description
1 polymer ?
#
loop_
_entity_poly.entity_id
_entity_poly.type
_entity_poly.pdbx_seq_one_letter_code
_entity_poly.pdbx_strand_id
1 'polypeptide(L)'
;MAVIFPIFFLIVFVLIIIQITCYIKIKKTAQYVLDKDTYDTLYDEDAWFYHNKISKVWYVPNNPKMYNVLRDSYYAILNSKYVSSEWKKEIFIMLREKKVHGLKKPF
;
A
#
# COMPACT_ATOMS: atom_id res chain seq x y z
N MET A 1 -40.18 3.91 -3.01
CA MET A 1 -39.37 4.96 -2.34
C MET A 1 -38.84 4.49 -0.98
N ALA A 2 -39.66 3.91 -0.09
CA ALA A 2 -39.24 3.49 1.26
C ALA A 2 -38.15 2.40 1.34
N VAL A 3 -38.04 1.51 0.34
CA VAL A 3 -37.05 0.40 0.32
C VAL A 3 -35.70 0.81 -0.29
N ILE A 4 -35.68 1.88 -1.09
CA ILE A 4 -34.45 2.35 -1.77
C ILE A 4 -33.51 3.03 -0.75
N PHE A 5 -34.08 3.75 0.21
CA PHE A 5 -33.34 4.44 1.26
C PHE A 5 -32.47 3.51 2.13
N PRO A 6 -32.98 2.42 2.74
CA PRO A 6 -32.16 1.52 3.55
C PRO A 6 -31.08 0.80 2.73
N ILE A 7 -31.34 0.46 1.46
CA ILE A 7 -30.35 -0.17 0.57
C ILE A 7 -29.21 0.80 0.27
N PHE A 8 -29.52 2.06 -0.03
CA PHE A 8 -28.51 3.09 -0.26
C PHE A 8 -27.60 3.28 0.96
N PHE A 9 -28.18 3.38 2.17
CA PHE A 9 -27.40 3.49 3.40
C PHE A 9 -26.51 2.27 3.65
N LEU A 10 -27.00 1.07 3.36
CA LEU A 10 -26.21 -0.16 3.48
C LEU A 10 -25.01 -0.16 2.53
N ILE A 11 -25.21 0.26 1.27
CA ILE A 11 -24.11 0.38 0.29
C ILE A 11 -23.07 1.39 0.78
N VAL A 12 -23.50 2.57 1.24
CA VAL A 12 -22.58 3.59 1.78
C VAL A 12 -21.81 3.06 2.98
N PHE A 13 -22.48 2.36 3.90
CA PHE A 13 -21.86 1.77 5.07
C PHE A 13 -20.80 0.72 4.71
N VAL A 14 -21.10 -0.17 3.75
CA VAL A 14 -20.16 -1.16 3.23
C VAL A 14 -18.93 -0.47 2.60
N LEU A 15 -19.13 0.59 1.82
CA LEU A 15 -18.03 1.35 1.22
C LEU A 15 -17.12 1.99 2.28
N ILE A 16 -17.69 2.53 3.35
CA ILE A 16 -16.93 3.08 4.48
C ILE A 16 -16.08 2.00 5.14
N ILE A 17 -16.64 0.81 5.41
CA ILE A 17 -15.90 -0.31 6.00
C ILE A 17 -14.74 -0.74 5.10
N ILE A 18 -14.97 -0.82 3.78
CA ILE A 18 -13.93 -1.18 2.81
C ILE A 18 -12.79 -0.15 2.84
N GLN A 19 -13.10 1.15 2.87
CA GLN A 19 -12.10 2.22 2.94
C GLN A 19 -11.25 2.14 4.23
N ILE A 20 -11.90 1.94 5.38
CA ILE A 20 -11.21 1.79 6.68
C ILE A 20 -10.30 0.56 6.67
N THR A 21 -10.78 -0.56 6.15
CA THR A 21 -10.01 -1.80 6.07
C THR A 21 -8.77 -1.63 5.18
N CYS A 22 -8.93 -1.01 4.02
CA CYS A 22 -7.81 -0.70 3.12
C CYS A 22 -6.79 0.23 3.80
N TYR A 23 -7.27 1.29 4.48
CA TYR A 23 -6.43 2.23 5.21
C TYR A 23 -5.57 1.53 6.28
N ILE A 24 -6.20 0.71 7.14
CA ILE A 24 -5.50 -0.01 8.21
C ILE A 24 -4.46 -0.97 7.62
N LYS A 25 -4.81 -1.68 6.55
CA LYS A 25 -3.92 -2.65 5.90
C LYS A 25 -2.71 -1.97 5.29
N ILE A 26 -2.89 -0.87 4.54
CA ILE A 26 -1.79 -0.07 4.01
C ILE A 26 -0.88 0.40 5.14
N LYS A 27 -1.47 1.03 6.17
CA LYS A 27 -0.70 1.59 7.28
C LYS A 27 0.12 0.53 8.00
N LYS A 28 -0.46 -0.61 8.35
CA LYS A 28 0.25 -1.70 9.03
C LYS A 28 1.39 -2.28 8.18
N THR A 29 1.13 -2.53 6.90
CA THR A 29 2.13 -3.12 6.01
C THR A 29 3.28 -2.15 5.71
N ALA A 30 2.98 -0.87 5.50
CA ALA A 30 4.03 0.13 5.28
C ALA A 30 4.85 0.38 6.56
N GLN A 31 4.20 0.44 7.72
CA GLN A 31 4.90 0.61 8.99
C GLN A 31 5.87 -0.55 9.26
N TYR A 32 5.46 -1.79 8.99
CA TYR A 32 6.34 -2.96 9.13
C TYR A 32 7.65 -2.81 8.34
N VAL A 33 7.56 -2.32 7.10
CA VAL A 33 8.73 -2.09 6.24
C VAL A 33 9.58 -0.94 6.77
N LEU A 34 8.96 0.18 7.16
CA LEU A 34 9.68 1.34 7.70
C LEU A 34 10.39 1.03 9.02
N ASP A 35 9.78 0.22 9.88
CA ASP A 35 10.40 -0.21 11.13
C ASP A 35 11.63 -1.08 10.86
N LYS A 36 11.58 -2.00 9.88
CA LYS A 36 12.74 -2.82 9.48
C LYS A 36 13.85 -2.03 8.80
N ASP A 37 13.50 -1.00 8.02
CA ASP A 37 14.46 -0.11 7.35
C ASP A 37 15.35 0.60 8.36
N THR A 38 14.77 1.00 9.50
CA THR A 38 15.48 1.65 10.61
C THR A 38 16.64 0.80 11.14
N TYR A 39 16.58 -0.53 10.97
CA TYR A 39 17.60 -1.47 11.41
C TYR A 39 18.46 -2.03 10.26
N ASP A 40 18.28 -1.56 9.01
CA ASP A 40 18.93 -2.09 7.80
C ASP A 40 18.73 -3.62 7.62
N THR A 41 17.55 -4.11 8.00
CA THR A 41 17.19 -5.55 8.00
C THR A 41 16.13 -5.90 6.96
N LEU A 42 16.14 -5.19 5.83
CA LEU A 42 15.07 -5.26 4.83
C LEU A 42 15.48 -6.16 3.67
N TYR A 43 14.91 -7.37 3.62
CA TYR A 43 15.29 -8.43 2.68
C TYR A 43 14.18 -8.73 1.66
N ASP A 44 14.45 -9.62 0.70
CA ASP A 44 13.48 -10.04 -0.31
C ASP A 44 12.17 -10.59 0.27
N GLU A 45 12.22 -11.28 1.41
CA GLU A 45 11.01 -11.77 2.10
C GLU A 45 10.08 -10.63 2.52
N ASP A 46 10.64 -9.49 2.92
CA ASP A 46 9.89 -8.30 3.33
C ASP A 46 9.27 -7.59 2.14
N ALA A 47 10.02 -7.53 1.03
CA ALA A 47 9.54 -7.00 -0.22
C ALA A 47 8.39 -7.87 -0.78
N TRP A 48 8.54 -9.19 -0.76
CA TRP A 48 7.46 -10.13 -1.11
C TRP A 48 6.24 -9.94 -0.20
N PHE A 49 6.44 -9.84 1.12
CA PHE A 49 5.36 -9.63 2.08
C PHE A 49 4.62 -8.32 1.79
N TYR A 50 5.37 -7.23 1.56
CA TYR A 50 4.81 -5.94 1.19
C TYR A 50 3.99 -6.03 -0.09
N HIS A 51 4.56 -6.59 -1.15
CA HIS A 51 3.88 -6.77 -2.44
C HIS A 51 2.59 -7.58 -2.28
N ASN A 52 2.65 -8.73 -1.61
CA ASN A 52 1.50 -9.62 -1.41
C ASN A 52 0.38 -8.95 -0.58
N LYS A 53 0.72 -8.12 0.42
CA LYS A 53 -0.29 -7.42 1.22
C LYS A 53 -0.88 -6.24 0.48
N ILE A 54 -0.05 -5.40 -0.15
CA ILE A 54 -0.50 -4.19 -0.84
C ILE A 54 -1.23 -4.50 -2.15
N SER A 55 -0.82 -5.52 -2.91
CA SER A 55 -1.51 -5.95 -4.14
C SER A 55 -2.99 -6.25 -3.87
N LYS A 56 -3.27 -6.92 -2.74
CA LYS A 56 -4.61 -7.23 -2.21
C LYS A 56 -5.36 -6.04 -1.62
N VAL A 57 -4.83 -4.82 -1.68
CA VAL A 57 -5.56 -3.60 -1.32
C VAL A 57 -6.26 -3.10 -2.58
N TRP A 58 -7.58 -3.19 -2.61
CA TRP A 58 -8.36 -2.84 -3.80
C TRP A 58 -8.25 -1.35 -4.15
N TYR A 59 -8.26 -0.50 -3.13
CA TYR A 59 -8.26 0.95 -3.30
C TYR A 59 -7.31 1.62 -2.31
N VAL A 60 -6.50 2.54 -2.80
CA VAL A 60 -5.72 3.46 -1.96
C VAL A 60 -6.57 4.71 -1.73
N PRO A 61 -6.96 5.01 -0.48
CA PRO A 61 -7.69 6.24 -0.17
C PRO A 61 -7.00 7.46 -0.75
N ASN A 62 -7.76 8.35 -1.40
CA ASN A 62 -7.26 9.63 -1.90
C ASN A 62 -6.92 10.57 -0.75
N ASN A 63 -5.82 10.27 -0.07
CA ASN A 63 -5.34 10.96 1.11
C ASN A 63 -3.82 11.11 0.97
N PRO A 64 -3.28 12.34 0.98
CA PRO A 64 -1.84 12.58 0.88
C PRO A 64 -1.02 11.78 1.89
N LYS A 65 -1.54 11.55 3.11
CA LYS A 65 -0.87 10.72 4.12
C LYS A 65 -0.68 9.28 3.64
N MET A 66 -1.65 8.69 2.95
CA MET A 66 -1.54 7.33 2.44
C MET A 66 -0.56 7.22 1.28
N TYR A 67 -0.56 8.22 0.38
CA TYR A 67 0.41 8.27 -0.70
C TYR A 67 1.83 8.44 -0.18
N ASN A 68 2.05 9.33 0.80
CA ASN A 68 3.35 9.49 1.43
C ASN A 68 3.82 8.20 2.09
N VAL A 69 2.98 7.55 2.90
CA VAL A 69 3.34 6.29 3.58
C VAL A 69 3.69 5.17 2.58
N LEU A 70 2.95 5.03 1.49
CA LEU A 70 3.27 4.05 0.44
C LEU A 70 4.56 4.41 -0.31
N ARG A 71 4.79 5.69 -0.60
CA ARG A 71 6.02 6.16 -1.24
C ARG A 71 7.24 5.97 -0.35
N ASP A 72 7.12 6.30 0.94
CA ASP A 72 8.23 6.25 1.88
C ASP A 72 8.63 4.78 2.15
N SER A 73 7.64 3.89 2.33
CA SER A 73 7.91 2.44 2.40
C SER A 73 8.49 1.86 1.12
N TYR A 74 8.05 2.35 -0.05
CA TYR A 74 8.68 1.98 -1.32
C TYR A 74 10.13 2.44 -1.41
N TYR A 75 10.45 3.64 -0.94
CA TYR A 75 11.82 4.16 -0.95
C TYR A 75 12.74 3.40 0.00
N ALA A 76 12.26 2.97 1.16
CA ALA A 76 12.96 2.02 2.02
C ALA A 76 13.34 0.74 1.24
N ILE A 77 12.36 0.12 0.57
CA ILE A 77 12.58 -1.08 -0.25
C ILE A 77 13.54 -0.81 -1.41
N LEU A 78 13.39 0.33 -2.09
CA LEU A 78 14.20 0.72 -3.23
C LEU A 78 15.68 0.90 -2.85
N ASN A 79 15.93 1.51 -1.68
CA ASN A 79 17.26 1.84 -1.20
C ASN A 79 17.94 0.68 -0.45
N SER A 80 17.18 -0.33 -0.02
CA SER A 80 17.78 -1.54 0.57
C SER A 80 18.78 -2.21 -0.38
N LYS A 81 19.94 -2.57 0.15
CA LYS A 81 20.99 -3.31 -0.57
C LYS A 81 20.66 -4.80 -0.71
N TYR A 82 19.78 -5.32 0.14
CA TYR A 82 19.47 -6.74 0.26
C TYR A 82 18.19 -7.14 -0.48
N VAL A 83 17.42 -6.18 -0.98
CA VAL A 83 16.28 -6.43 -1.86
C VAL A 83 16.75 -6.47 -3.31
N SER A 84 16.39 -7.54 -4.00
CA SER A 84 16.62 -7.76 -5.42
C SER A 84 15.96 -6.71 -6.31
N SER A 85 16.55 -6.48 -7.48
CA SER A 85 16.03 -5.55 -8.49
C SER A 85 14.66 -5.96 -9.03
N GLU A 86 14.38 -7.27 -9.06
CA GLU A 86 13.08 -7.83 -9.45
C GLU A 86 11.97 -7.34 -8.53
N TRP A 87 12.11 -7.52 -7.22
CA TRP A 87 11.12 -7.05 -6.25
C TRP A 87 10.92 -5.54 -6.29
N LYS A 88 12.00 -4.77 -6.42
CA LYS A 88 11.92 -3.30 -6.56
C LYS A 88 11.07 -2.89 -7.78
N LYS A 89 11.20 -3.62 -8.89
CA LYS A 89 10.44 -3.39 -10.13
C LYS A 89 8.99 -3.81 -9.99
N GLU A 90 8.70 -4.97 -9.43
CA GLU A 90 7.32 -5.43 -9.21
C GLU A 90 6.54 -4.46 -8.33
N ILE A 91 7.14 -4.03 -7.22
CA ILE A 91 6.50 -3.11 -6.29
C ILE A 91 6.28 -1.74 -6.94
N PHE A 92 7.23 -1.26 -7.75
CA PHE A 92 7.04 -0.02 -8.52
C PHE A 92 5.83 -0.11 -9.46
N ILE A 93 5.69 -1.21 -10.21
CA ILE A 93 4.58 -1.42 -11.14
C ILE A 93 3.25 -1.46 -10.36
N MET A 94 3.18 -2.28 -9.31
CA MET A 94 2.00 -2.41 -8.46
C MET A 94 1.55 -1.06 -7.88
N LEU A 95 2.48 -0.24 -7.37
CA LEU A 95 2.13 1.06 -6.79
C LEU A 95 1.71 2.09 -7.87
N ARG A 96 2.29 2.01 -9.08
CA ARG A 96 1.85 2.80 -10.23
C ARG A 96 0.43 2.47 -10.67
N GLU A 97 0.07 1.19 -10.73
CA GLU A 97 -1.30 0.75 -11.05
C GLU A 97 -2.32 1.27 -10.03
N LYS A 98 -1.91 1.37 -8.76
CA LYS A 98 -2.70 1.96 -7.67
C LYS A 98 -2.66 3.49 -7.64
N LYS A 99 -2.06 4.13 -8.65
CA LYS A 99 -1.95 5.59 -8.82
C LYS A 99 -1.24 6.28 -7.64
N VAL A 100 -0.24 5.63 -7.03
CA VAL A 100 0.63 6.30 -6.06
C VAL A 100 1.57 7.24 -6.81
N HIS A 101 1.57 8.52 -6.42
CA HIS A 101 2.34 9.57 -7.08
C HIS A 101 3.73 9.76 -6.47
N GLY A 102 4.66 10.31 -7.26
CA GLY A 102 6.01 10.63 -6.80
C GLY A 102 6.94 9.43 -6.65
N LEU A 103 6.68 8.32 -7.34
CA LEU A 103 7.56 7.14 -7.31
C LEU A 103 8.75 7.34 -8.26
N LYS A 104 9.95 7.03 -7.77
CA LYS A 104 11.18 6.94 -8.58
C LYS A 104 11.23 5.56 -9.26
N LYS A 105 11.65 5.48 -10.52
CA LYS A 105 11.81 4.19 -11.21
C LYS A 105 13.04 3.45 -10.65
N PRO A 106 12.97 2.12 -10.43
CA PRO A 106 14.16 1.32 -10.14
C PRO A 106 15.01 1.23 -11.41
N PHE A 107 16.30 1.60 -11.30
CA PHE A 107 17.30 1.55 -12.36
C PHE A 107 18.21 0.34 -12.14
#